data_AF-A0A940J892-F1
#
_entry.id   AF-A0A940J892-F1
#
_cell.length_a   1.000
_cell.length_b   1.000
_cell.length_c   1.000
_cell.angle_alpha   90.00
_cell.angle_beta   90.00
_cell.angle_gamma   90.00
#
_symmetry.space_group_name_H-M   'P 1'
#
loop_
_entity.id
_entity.type
_entity.pdbx_description
1 polymer ?
#
loop_
_entity_poly.entity_id
_entity_poly.type
_entity_poly.pdbx_seq_one_letter_code
_entity_poly.pdbx_strand_id
1 'polypeptide(L)'
;MEKVYLVSKVRTALATDERVGTTDLRVQFTPEGRGVVTGEVNSDAQRQAVSAVLAALPEARDFLNRTHVRIVRAPDEAEVILPGGHTP
;
A
#
# COMPACT_ATOMS: atom_id res chain seq x y z
N MET A 1 -5.60 25.46 8.46
CA MET A 1 -5.79 24.43 9.51
C MET A 1 -6.51 23.18 9.00
N GLU A 2 -7.42 23.30 8.01
CA GLU A 2 -8.22 22.20 7.48
C GLU A 2 -7.43 21.00 6.92
N LYS A 3 -6.35 21.24 6.18
CA LYS A 3 -5.53 20.17 5.57
C LYS A 3 -4.86 19.25 6.61
N VAL A 4 -4.31 19.81 7.68
CA VAL A 4 -3.63 19.01 8.73
C VAL A 4 -4.62 18.11 9.44
N TYR A 5 -5.82 18.62 9.73
CA TYR A 5 -6.91 17.83 10.31
C TYR A 5 -7.31 16.67 9.40
N LEU A 6 -7.43 16.92 8.09
CA LEU A 6 -7.81 15.90 7.13
C LEU A 6 -6.75 14.79 6.99
N VAL A 7 -5.45 15.15 6.95
CA VAL A 7 -4.36 14.16 6.97
C VAL A 7 -4.46 13.27 8.21
N SER A 8 -4.65 13.87 9.39
CA SER A 8 -4.78 13.11 10.64
C SER A 8 -5.99 12.19 10.63
N LYS A 9 -7.15 12.66 10.14
CA LYS A 9 -8.37 11.85 10.05
C LYS A 9 -8.20 10.64 9.13
N VAL A 10 -7.61 10.84 7.94
CA VAL A 10 -7.33 9.75 7.00
C VAL A 10 -6.31 8.77 7.59
N ARG A 11 -5.24 9.25 8.23
CA ARG A 11 -4.26 8.38 8.89
C ARG A 11 -4.90 7.52 9.98
N THR A 12 -5.74 8.11 10.83
CA THR A 12 -6.45 7.39 11.88
C THR A 12 -7.37 6.33 11.28
N ALA A 13 -8.18 6.69 10.27
CA ALA A 13 -9.10 5.75 9.63
C ALA A 13 -8.37 4.54 9.00
N LEU A 14 -7.25 4.79 8.32
CA LEU A 14 -6.42 3.73 7.75
C LEU A 14 -5.76 2.86 8.82
N ALA A 15 -5.35 3.45 9.95
CA ALA A 15 -4.75 2.71 11.06
C ALA A 15 -5.75 1.87 11.85
N THR A 16 -7.02 2.29 11.90
CA THR A 16 -8.10 1.56 12.58
C THR A 16 -8.75 0.48 11.72
N ASP A 17 -8.55 0.52 10.40
CA ASP A 17 -9.12 -0.48 9.49
C ASP A 17 -8.24 -1.74 9.47
N GLU A 18 -8.73 -2.80 10.10
CA GLU A 18 -8.04 -4.08 10.22
C GLU A 18 -7.68 -4.69 8.86
N ARG A 19 -8.42 -4.35 7.80
CA ARG A 19 -8.19 -4.86 6.45
C ARG A 19 -6.98 -4.20 5.77
N VAL A 20 -6.58 -3.01 6.22
CA VAL A 20 -5.38 -2.33 5.72
C VAL A 20 -4.13 -2.99 6.30
N GLY A 21 -4.11 -3.25 7.61
CA GLY A 21 -3.12 -4.11 8.27
C GLY A 21 -1.65 -3.71 8.09
N THR A 22 -1.36 -2.47 7.68
CA THR A 22 0.00 -1.94 7.50
C THR A 22 0.10 -0.52 8.07
N THR A 23 1.24 -0.21 8.68
CA THR A 23 1.55 1.12 9.24
C THR A 23 2.44 1.96 8.32
N ASP A 24 2.93 1.40 7.20
CA ASP A 24 3.85 2.07 6.26
C ASP A 24 3.14 2.95 5.21
N LEU A 25 1.96 3.46 5.57
CA LEU A 25 1.19 4.38 4.72
C LEU A 25 1.49 5.83 5.09
N ARG A 26 1.83 6.62 4.09
CA ARG A 26 1.98 8.07 4.18
C ARG A 26 0.80 8.77 3.53
N VAL A 27 0.29 9.77 4.22
CA VAL A 27 -0.84 10.60 3.79
C VAL A 27 -0.35 12.04 3.66
N GLN A 28 -0.45 12.61 2.47
CA GLN A 28 0.16 13.89 2.13
C GLN A 28 -0.73 14.67 1.18
N PHE A 29 -0.53 15.98 1.08
CA PHE A 29 -1.12 16.80 0.02
C PHE A 29 -0.09 17.08 -1.07
N THR A 30 -0.51 17.01 -2.33
CA THR A 30 0.29 17.53 -3.45
C THR A 30 0.37 19.05 -3.39
N PRO A 31 1.33 19.68 -4.11
CA PRO A 31 1.37 21.13 -4.27
C PRO A 31 0.08 21.71 -4.85
N GLU A 32 -0.59 20.92 -5.71
CA GLU A 32 -1.88 21.23 -6.33
C GLU A 32 -3.08 21.09 -5.37
N GLY A 33 -2.84 20.66 -4.12
CA GLY A 33 -3.86 20.56 -3.08
C GLY A 33 -4.67 19.26 -3.07
N ARG A 34 -4.29 18.24 -3.85
CA ARG A 34 -4.93 16.90 -3.80
C ARG A 34 -4.33 16.05 -2.69
N GLY A 35 -5.17 15.31 -1.97
CA GLY A 35 -4.71 14.33 -1.02
C GLY A 35 -4.14 13.10 -1.71
N VAL A 36 -3.09 12.49 -1.18
CA VAL A 36 -2.51 11.26 -1.72
C VAL A 36 -2.10 10.35 -0.57
N VAL A 37 -2.47 9.08 -0.69
CA VAL A 37 -1.98 8.00 0.16
C VAL A 37 -0.96 7.19 -0.62
N THR A 38 0.26 7.12 -0.12
CA THR A 38 1.37 6.34 -0.70
C THR A 38 1.88 5.34 0.33
N GLY A 39 2.47 4.23 -0.11
CA GLY A 39 3.05 3.24 0.78
C GLY A 39 3.00 1.85 0.17
N GLU A 40 3.55 0.87 0.89
CA GLU A 40 3.53 -0.53 0.50
C GLU A 40 2.43 -1.29 1.24
N VAL A 41 1.69 -2.12 0.49
CA VAL A 41 0.74 -3.11 1.03
C VAL A 41 1.15 -4.50 0.56
N ASN A 42 0.73 -5.55 1.25
CA ASN A 42 1.15 -6.92 0.95
C ASN A 42 0.21 -7.63 -0.05
N SER A 43 -0.95 -7.06 -0.35
CA SER A 43 -1.94 -7.69 -1.23
C SER A 43 -2.86 -6.67 -1.89
N ASP A 44 -3.47 -7.05 -3.02
CA ASP A 44 -4.47 -6.20 -3.70
C ASP A 44 -5.70 -5.97 -2.81
N ALA A 45 -6.11 -6.95 -1.99
CA ALA A 45 -7.19 -6.78 -1.02
C ALA A 45 -6.91 -5.62 -0.03
N GLN A 46 -5.68 -5.48 0.44
CA GLN A 46 -5.29 -4.36 1.32
C GLN A 46 -5.30 -3.03 0.55
N ARG A 47 -4.85 -3.03 -0.70
CA ARG A 47 -4.94 -1.85 -1.58
C ARG A 47 -6.39 -1.40 -1.79
N GLN A 48 -7.29 -2.36 -2.02
CA GLN A 48 -8.72 -2.09 -2.14
C GLN A 48 -9.32 -1.58 -0.83
N ALA A 49 -8.89 -2.11 0.31
CA ALA A 49 -9.30 -1.60 1.62
C ALA A 49 -8.91 -0.13 1.81
N VAL A 50 -7.68 0.26 1.42
CA VAL A 50 -7.25 1.67 1.42
C VAL A 50 -8.20 2.54 0.58
N SER A 51 -8.55 2.10 -0.64
CA SER A 51 -9.51 2.82 -1.48
C SER A 51 -10.90 2.90 -0.85
N ALA A 52 -11.37 1.84 -0.20
CA ALA A 52 -12.66 1.80 0.47
C ALA A 52 -12.72 2.76 1.67
N VAL A 53 -11.65 2.84 2.46
CA VAL A 53 -11.52 3.79 3.57
C VAL A 53 -11.58 5.24 3.06
N LEU A 54 -10.87 5.54 1.97
CA LEU A 54 -10.91 6.87 1.34
C LEU A 54 -12.31 7.22 0.82
N ALA A 55 -13.00 6.27 0.18
CA ALA A 55 -14.36 6.46 -0.33
C ALA A 55 -15.40 6.64 0.79
N ALA A 56 -15.18 6.02 1.96
CA ALA A 56 -16.05 6.16 3.13
C ALA A 56 -15.95 7.54 3.80
N LEU A 57 -14.91 8.32 3.50
CA LEU A 57 -14.66 9.64 4.04
C LEU A 57 -15.07 10.71 3.01
N PRO A 58 -16.21 11.42 3.19
CA PRO A 58 -16.68 12.41 2.23
C PRO A 58 -15.67 13.53 1.97
N GLU A 59 -14.95 13.92 3.02
CA GLU A 59 -13.92 14.97 2.98
C GLU A 59 -12.62 14.50 2.31
N ALA A 60 -12.40 13.18 2.18
CA ALA A 60 -11.23 12.60 1.53
C ALA A 60 -11.53 12.14 0.09
N ARG A 61 -12.65 12.57 -0.50
CA ARG A 61 -13.07 12.16 -1.85
C ARG A 61 -12.06 12.51 -2.94
N ASP A 62 -11.26 13.55 -2.75
CA ASP A 62 -10.17 13.96 -3.65
C ASP A 62 -8.84 13.24 -3.36
N PHE A 63 -8.81 12.27 -2.45
CA PHE A 63 -7.60 11.51 -2.15
C PHE A 63 -7.34 10.44 -3.20
N LEU A 64 -6.10 10.38 -3.64
CA LEU A 64 -5.62 9.37 -4.57
C LEU A 64 -4.95 8.24 -3.81
N ASN A 65 -5.37 7.00 -4.07
CA ASN A 65 -4.65 5.81 -3.63
C ASN A 65 -3.50 5.51 -4.60
N ARG A 66 -2.27 5.77 -4.17
CA ARG A 66 -1.01 5.42 -4.86
C ARG A 66 -0.20 4.41 -4.05
N THR A 67 -0.86 3.50 -3.35
CA THR A 67 -0.19 2.37 -2.70
C THR A 67 0.23 1.33 -3.73
N HIS A 68 1.35 0.68 -3.45
CA HIS A 68 1.93 -0.37 -4.29
C HIS A 68 1.86 -1.70 -3.54
N VAL A 69 1.51 -2.77 -4.25
CA VAL A 69 1.56 -4.12 -3.69
C VAL A 69 3.01 -4.58 -3.73
N ARG A 70 3.60 -4.86 -2.57
CA ARG A 70 4.93 -5.45 -2.44
C ARG A 70 4.88 -6.86 -3.02
N ILE A 71 5.55 -7.05 -4.15
CA ILE A 71 5.80 -8.38 -4.70
C ILE A 71 7.05 -8.89 -3.99
N VAL A 72 6.87 -9.67 -2.92
CA VAL A 72 7.97 -10.48 -2.40
C VAL A 72 8.20 -11.56 -3.45
N ARG A 73 9.20 -11.38 -4.32
CA ARG A 73 9.73 -12.54 -5.05
C ARG A 73 10.22 -13.49 -3.97
N ALA A 74 9.61 -14.66 -3.85
CA ALA A 74 10.30 -15.77 -3.22
C ALA A 74 11.68 -15.86 -3.89
N PRO A 75 12.78 -16.06 -3.14
CA PRO A 75 14.04 -16.39 -3.78
C PRO A 75 13.74 -17.59 -4.69
N ASP A 76 13.92 -17.37 -5.99
CA ASP A 76 13.80 -18.37 -7.04
C ASP A 76 14.50 -19.63 -6.52
N GLU A 77 13.79 -20.75 -6.49
CA GLU A 77 14.38 -22.04 -6.16
C GLU A 77 15.69 -22.14 -6.94
N ALA A 78 16.80 -22.18 -6.21
CA ALA A 78 18.12 -22.27 -6.78
C ALA A 78 18.08 -23.39 -7.82
N GLU A 79 18.24 -22.99 -9.08
CA GLU A 79 18.43 -23.84 -10.23
C GLU A 79 19.26 -25.06 -9.82
N VAL A 80 18.61 -26.22 -9.70
CA VAL A 80 19.31 -27.49 -9.46
C VAL A 80 20.06 -27.79 -10.74
N ILE A 81 21.30 -27.29 -10.82
CA ILE A 81 22.26 -27.73 -11.82
C ILE A 81 22.58 -29.18 -11.47
N LEU A 82 21.88 -30.12 -12.11
CA LEU A 82 22.26 -31.53 -12.14
C LEU A 82 23.64 -31.61 -12.81
N PRO A 83 24.71 -32.12 -12.15
CA PRO A 83 25.95 -32.40 -12.84
C PRO A 83 25.75 -33.65 -13.71
N GLY A 84 25.39 -33.43 -14.97
CA GLY A 84 25.53 -34.44 -16.00
C GLY A 84 27.00 -34.60 -16.38
N GLY A 85 27.55 -35.79 -16.17
CA GLY A 85 28.63 -36.32 -17.01
C GLY A 85 29.92 -36.75 -16.30
N HIS A 86 30.04 -38.04 -15.97
CA HIS A 86 31.03 -38.88 -16.66
C HIS A 86 30.79 -40.37 -16.39
N THR A 87 30.48 -41.11 -17.45
CA THR A 87 30.57 -42.56 -17.54
C THR A 87 32.03 -42.95 -17.79
N PRO A 88 32.58 -44.01 -17.15
CA PRO A 88 33.64 -44.84 -17.73
C PRO A 88 33.07 -45.96 -18.61
#